data_AF-A0A9W9PV65-F1
#
_entry.id   AF-A0A9W9PV65-F1
#
_cell.length_a   1.000
_cell.length_b   1.000
_cell.length_c   1.000
_cell.angle_alpha   90.00
_cell.angle_beta   90.00
_cell.angle_gamma   90.00
#
_symmetry.space_group_name_H-M   'P 1'
#
loop_
_entity.id
_entity.type
_entity.pdbx_description
1 polymer ?
#
loop_
_entity_poly.entity_id
_entity_poly.type
_entity_poly.pdbx_seq_one_letter_code
_entity_poly.pdbx_strand_id
1 'polypeptide(L)'
;MTSQVPLTSWLLSATPNALKRATAHPFLASAGRGTLPKSTLSQWLAQDRLYAQSYIRFIGLLLAKIRIPAQRANSASPLKPSSEQHAVEVLIDALVNIRTELKFFEDTANAYGLDLTAISAEEGGESLAESGSGNITTSAGISTTGSGSCPGSTGVARGNQNNSPAADAEGEMEGVKAEEHRLCGAQGECQMQAGSDICYPPSPRKPQGGTNVVEREPSLPPGGRPASAAPLERGEPIYFAATSITHAYIDMFMSAGSTGISLLEGLAVLWATEVCYLRSWRYAASFLKLRGGQSQDDADGGALRDKFIPNWSSVEFEDFVDRIGDVLDEMAGETKGSEEAEMMRGRCLEWWRQVVWLEERFWPAMD
;
A
#
# COMPACT_ATOMS: atom_id res chain seq x y z
N MET A 1 -3.06 34.45 -24.27
CA MET A 1 -3.37 33.45 -23.24
C MET A 1 -4.05 32.28 -23.93
N THR A 2 -3.30 31.28 -24.35
CA THR A 2 -3.91 30.02 -24.81
C THR A 2 -4.42 29.34 -23.55
N SER A 3 -5.75 29.31 -23.33
CA SER A 3 -6.31 28.49 -22.27
C SER A 3 -6.04 27.03 -22.64
N GLN A 4 -4.91 26.50 -22.17
CA GLN A 4 -4.62 25.09 -22.33
C GLN A 4 -5.72 24.32 -21.61
N VAL A 5 -6.28 23.31 -22.29
CA VAL A 5 -7.24 22.39 -21.70
C VAL A 5 -6.63 21.77 -20.43
N PRO A 6 -7.36 21.68 -19.30
CA PRO A 6 -6.87 21.04 -18.09
C PRO A 6 -6.23 19.68 -18.40
N LEU A 7 -5.15 19.34 -17.70
CA LEU A 7 -4.41 18.10 -17.89
C LEU A 7 -5.35 16.90 -17.75
N THR A 8 -6.15 16.87 -16.69
CA THR A 8 -7.17 15.83 -16.42
C THR A 8 -8.10 15.61 -17.62
N SER A 9 -8.69 16.70 -18.13
CA SER A 9 -9.62 16.69 -19.26
C SER A 9 -8.96 16.14 -20.53
N TRP A 10 -7.70 16.49 -20.76
CA TRP A 10 -6.95 15.98 -21.90
C TRP A 10 -6.62 14.49 -21.77
N LEU A 11 -6.19 14.02 -20.58
CA LEU A 11 -5.91 12.60 -20.32
C LEU A 11 -7.15 11.74 -20.57
N LEU A 12 -8.33 12.16 -20.07
CA LEU A 12 -9.60 11.48 -20.34
C LEU A 12 -9.92 11.37 -21.83
N SER A 13 -9.61 12.41 -22.60
CA SER A 13 -9.86 12.46 -24.04
C SER A 13 -8.85 11.67 -24.88
N ALA A 14 -7.69 11.32 -24.32
CA ALA A 14 -6.58 10.74 -25.07
C ALA A 14 -6.78 9.26 -25.39
N THR A 15 -7.48 8.50 -24.55
CA THR A 15 -7.70 7.05 -24.74
C THR A 15 -9.14 6.58 -24.44
N PRO A 16 -10.18 7.20 -25.03
CA PRO A 16 -11.58 6.98 -24.63
C PRO A 16 -12.04 5.52 -24.76
N ASN A 17 -11.58 4.82 -25.79
CA ASN A 17 -11.94 3.41 -26.00
C ASN A 17 -11.28 2.48 -24.98
N ALA A 18 -10.01 2.73 -24.63
CA ALA A 18 -9.31 1.94 -23.63
C ALA A 18 -9.90 2.19 -22.24
N LEU A 19 -10.17 3.46 -21.91
CA LEU A 19 -10.83 3.85 -20.67
C LEU A 19 -12.21 3.20 -20.53
N LYS A 20 -13.00 3.15 -21.62
CA LYS A 20 -14.29 2.46 -21.60
C LYS A 20 -14.15 0.96 -21.30
N ARG A 21 -13.16 0.27 -21.88
CA ARG A 21 -12.94 -1.16 -21.59
C ARG A 21 -12.46 -1.38 -20.15
N ALA A 22 -11.61 -0.49 -19.65
CA ALA A 22 -11.13 -0.51 -18.28
C ALA A 22 -12.25 -0.32 -17.24
N THR A 23 -13.23 0.53 -17.55
CA THR A 23 -14.26 0.96 -16.58
C THR A 23 -15.65 0.37 -16.81
N ALA A 24 -15.86 -0.37 -17.90
CA ALA A 24 -17.13 -1.02 -18.22
C ALA A 24 -16.95 -2.53 -18.44
N HIS A 25 -16.31 -3.19 -17.47
CA HIS A 25 -15.98 -4.61 -17.51
C HIS A 25 -17.20 -5.53 -17.23
N PRO A 26 -17.28 -6.74 -17.82
CA PRO A 26 -18.32 -7.73 -17.48
C PRO A 26 -18.42 -8.07 -15.99
N PHE A 27 -17.30 -8.06 -15.26
CA PHE A 27 -17.28 -8.23 -13.80
C PHE A 27 -18.17 -7.19 -13.11
N LEU A 28 -18.02 -5.92 -13.47
CA LEU A 28 -18.80 -4.80 -12.91
C LEU A 28 -20.28 -4.88 -13.28
N ALA A 29 -20.59 -5.36 -14.48
CA ALA A 29 -21.97 -5.59 -14.89
C ALA A 29 -22.61 -6.72 -14.06
N SER A 30 -21.90 -7.81 -13.82
CA SER A 30 -22.36 -8.91 -12.96
C SER A 30 -22.49 -8.48 -11.49
N ALA A 31 -21.55 -7.67 -10.99
CA ALA A 31 -21.60 -7.07 -9.66
C ALA A 31 -22.87 -6.23 -9.49
N GLY A 32 -23.13 -5.30 -10.42
CA GLY A 32 -24.33 -4.46 -10.38
C GLY A 32 -25.65 -5.22 -10.58
N ARG A 33 -25.61 -6.41 -11.20
CA ARG A 33 -26.80 -7.27 -11.37
C ARG A 33 -27.04 -8.22 -10.20
N GLY A 34 -26.12 -8.29 -9.23
CA GLY A 34 -26.19 -9.25 -8.13
C GLY A 34 -25.96 -10.69 -8.55
N THR A 35 -25.31 -10.93 -9.70
CA THR A 35 -25.04 -12.27 -10.23
C THR A 35 -23.61 -12.73 -10.00
N LEU A 36 -22.77 -11.91 -9.35
CA LEU A 36 -21.38 -12.26 -9.06
C LEU A 36 -21.28 -13.22 -7.85
N PRO A 37 -20.70 -14.41 -7.99
CA PRO A 37 -20.55 -15.35 -6.88
C PRO A 37 -19.56 -14.86 -5.81
N LYS A 38 -19.77 -15.29 -4.55
CA LYS A 38 -18.85 -14.99 -3.43
C LYS A 38 -17.40 -15.38 -3.68
N SER A 39 -17.15 -16.49 -4.39
CA SER A 39 -15.79 -16.97 -4.69
C SER A 39 -15.04 -16.01 -5.60
N THR A 40 -15.69 -15.53 -6.67
CA THR A 40 -15.12 -14.54 -7.59
C THR A 40 -14.94 -13.19 -6.91
N LEU A 41 -15.90 -12.79 -6.04
CA LEU A 41 -15.76 -11.58 -5.23
C LEU A 41 -14.56 -11.68 -4.27
N SER A 42 -14.40 -12.82 -3.59
CA SER A 42 -13.29 -13.09 -2.66
C SER A 42 -11.93 -13.04 -3.38
N GLN A 43 -11.84 -13.68 -4.56
CA GLN A 43 -10.66 -13.64 -5.42
C GLN A 43 -10.24 -12.21 -5.76
N TRP A 44 -11.18 -11.40 -6.24
CA TRP A 44 -10.90 -10.01 -6.57
C TRP A 44 -10.49 -9.21 -5.33
N LEU A 45 -11.23 -9.34 -4.22
CA LEU A 45 -10.98 -8.58 -3.00
C LEU A 45 -9.63 -8.91 -2.35
N ALA A 46 -9.17 -10.16 -2.48
CA ALA A 46 -7.83 -10.56 -2.05
C ALA A 46 -6.73 -9.84 -2.86
N GLN A 47 -6.91 -9.67 -4.18
CA GLN A 47 -5.98 -8.90 -5.01
C GLN A 47 -6.06 -7.39 -4.72
N ASP A 48 -7.27 -6.87 -4.52
CA ASP A 48 -7.52 -5.46 -4.20
C ASP A 48 -6.91 -5.07 -2.84
N ARG A 49 -6.87 -6.00 -1.88
CA ARG A 49 -6.16 -5.82 -0.61
C ARG A 49 -4.66 -5.64 -0.80
N LEU A 50 -4.02 -6.44 -1.66
CA LEU A 50 -2.59 -6.32 -1.97
C LEU A 50 -2.28 -5.00 -2.69
N TYR A 51 -3.16 -4.63 -3.63
CA TYR A 51 -3.13 -3.32 -4.27
C TYR A 51 -3.17 -2.19 -3.22
N ALA A 52 -4.14 -2.20 -2.31
CA ALA A 52 -4.32 -1.18 -1.27
C ALA A 52 -3.11 -1.08 -0.32
N GLN A 53 -2.46 -2.20 0.01
CA GLN A 53 -1.23 -2.19 0.80
C GLN A 53 -0.07 -1.51 0.06
N SER A 54 0.06 -1.75 -1.24
CA SER A 54 1.10 -1.11 -2.06
C SER A 54 0.83 0.38 -2.32
N TYR A 55 -0.45 0.76 -2.41
CA TYR A 55 -0.90 2.15 -2.51
C TYR A 55 -0.38 2.99 -1.34
N ILE A 56 -0.45 2.49 -0.09
CA ILE A 56 0.09 3.19 1.09
C ILE A 56 1.57 3.56 0.90
N ARG A 57 2.37 2.60 0.40
CA ARG A 57 3.81 2.81 0.17
C ARG A 57 4.03 3.86 -0.92
N PHE A 58 3.25 3.79 -2.00
CA PHE A 58 3.30 4.75 -3.09
C PHE A 58 2.99 6.19 -2.63
N ILE A 59 1.91 6.38 -1.87
CA ILE A 59 1.58 7.72 -1.34
C ILE A 59 2.66 8.23 -0.39
N GLY A 60 3.24 7.35 0.44
CA GLY A 60 4.39 7.69 1.28
C GLY A 60 5.61 8.18 0.47
N LEU A 61 5.86 7.58 -0.69
CA LEU A 61 6.92 8.02 -1.60
C LEU A 61 6.61 9.37 -2.26
N LEU A 62 5.34 9.67 -2.57
CA LEU A 62 4.94 10.98 -3.08
C LEU A 62 5.10 12.08 -2.01
N LEU A 63 4.64 11.82 -0.79
CA LEU A 63 4.81 12.73 0.35
C LEU A 63 6.30 13.04 0.60
N ALA A 64 7.18 12.05 0.48
CA ALA A 64 8.61 12.23 0.64
C ALA A 64 9.25 13.19 -0.39
N LYS A 65 8.59 13.45 -1.52
CA LYS A 65 9.06 14.41 -2.55
C LYS A 65 8.74 15.86 -2.19
N ILE A 66 7.72 16.08 -1.35
CA ILE A 66 7.20 17.42 -1.10
C ILE A 66 8.08 18.14 -0.10
N ARG A 67 8.44 19.37 -0.44
CA ARG A 67 9.12 20.31 0.46
C ARG A 67 8.17 21.44 0.78
N ILE A 68 7.57 21.41 1.96
CA ILE A 68 6.74 22.52 2.45
C ILE A 68 7.68 23.67 2.82
N PRO A 69 7.60 24.84 2.15
CA PRO A 69 8.46 25.97 2.50
C PRO A 69 8.21 26.42 3.94
N ALA A 70 9.27 26.63 4.73
CA ALA A 70 9.16 27.24 6.05
C ALA A 70 8.76 28.72 5.89
N GLN A 71 7.48 29.02 6.01
CA GLN A 71 6.97 30.38 5.85
C GLN A 71 7.24 31.22 7.11
N ARG A 72 7.69 32.47 6.88
CA ARG A 72 7.94 33.45 7.95
C ARG A 72 6.62 34.15 8.27
N ALA A 73 6.16 34.07 9.53
CA ALA A 73 4.85 34.56 9.99
C ALA A 73 4.56 36.08 9.83
N ASN A 74 5.42 36.86 9.18
CA ASN A 74 5.38 38.33 9.18
C ASN A 74 4.83 38.96 7.89
N SER A 75 4.19 38.22 7.00
CA SER A 75 3.55 38.78 5.80
C SER A 75 2.13 39.26 6.10
N ALA A 76 1.88 40.56 5.89
CA ALA A 76 0.62 41.25 6.22
C ALA A 76 -0.61 40.89 5.37
N SER A 77 -0.51 39.92 4.46
CA SER A 77 -1.61 39.43 3.63
C SER A 77 -1.90 37.97 3.94
N PRO A 78 -3.17 37.52 3.93
CA PRO A 78 -3.49 36.10 3.99
C PRO A 78 -2.84 35.41 2.79
N LEU A 79 -1.85 34.54 3.03
CA LEU A 79 -1.23 33.78 1.95
C LEU A 79 -2.20 32.70 1.48
N LYS A 80 -2.38 32.61 0.16
CA LYS A 80 -3.00 31.44 -0.46
C LYS A 80 -2.09 30.23 -0.24
N PRO A 81 -2.62 29.04 0.08
CA PRO A 81 -1.81 27.85 0.17
C PRO A 81 -1.13 27.55 -1.18
N SER A 82 0.06 26.96 -1.16
CA SER A 82 0.74 26.55 -2.39
C SER A 82 0.18 25.23 -2.92
N SER A 83 0.38 24.96 -4.21
CA SER A 83 -0.01 23.68 -4.83
C SER A 83 0.64 22.49 -4.13
N GLU A 84 1.85 22.63 -3.57
CA GLU A 84 2.47 21.59 -2.75
C GLU A 84 1.76 21.38 -1.40
N GLN A 85 1.19 22.43 -0.80
CA GLN A 85 0.38 22.28 0.42
C GLN A 85 -0.92 21.53 0.11
N HIS A 86 -1.60 21.89 -0.99
CA HIS A 86 -2.77 21.14 -1.44
C HIS A 86 -2.42 19.68 -1.78
N ALA A 87 -1.27 19.43 -2.40
CA ALA A 87 -0.77 18.07 -2.67
C ALA A 87 -0.57 17.26 -1.37
N VAL A 88 -0.02 17.86 -0.31
CA VAL A 88 0.11 17.18 0.99
C VAL A 88 -1.26 16.82 1.56
N GLU A 89 -2.22 17.75 1.50
CA GLU A 89 -3.58 17.53 2.01
C GLU A 89 -4.26 16.34 1.30
N VAL A 90 -4.28 16.32 -0.04
CA VAL A 90 -4.92 15.21 -0.77
C VAL A 90 -4.20 13.87 -0.60
N LEU A 91 -2.87 13.87 -0.44
CA LEU A 91 -2.11 12.65 -0.17
C LEU A 91 -2.35 12.12 1.25
N ILE A 92 -2.55 13.00 2.23
CA ILE A 92 -2.93 12.58 3.60
C ILE A 92 -4.35 12.02 3.58
N ASP A 93 -5.29 12.70 2.91
CA ASP A 93 -6.66 12.20 2.72
C ASP A 93 -6.65 10.81 2.08
N ALA A 94 -5.82 10.59 1.04
CA ALA A 94 -5.64 9.30 0.39
C ALA A 94 -5.19 8.20 1.38
N LEU A 95 -4.23 8.50 2.26
CA LEU A 95 -3.77 7.56 3.29
C LEU A 95 -4.85 7.26 4.34
N VAL A 96 -5.65 8.27 4.72
CA VAL A 96 -6.76 8.09 5.66
C VAL A 96 -7.86 7.22 5.03
N ASN A 97 -8.19 7.47 3.76
CA ASN A 97 -9.17 6.71 3.00
C ASN A 97 -8.75 5.25 2.86
N ILE A 98 -7.56 4.98 2.31
CA ILE A 98 -7.12 3.60 2.05
C ILE A 98 -6.98 2.77 3.35
N ARG A 99 -6.58 3.40 4.46
CA ARG A 99 -6.56 2.75 5.78
C ARG A 99 -7.97 2.37 6.24
N THR A 100 -8.94 3.25 6.00
CA THR A 100 -10.34 3.01 6.34
C THR A 100 -10.92 1.92 5.45
N GLU A 101 -10.55 1.89 4.17
CA GLU A 101 -10.94 0.86 3.21
C GLU A 101 -10.41 -0.53 3.57
N LEU A 102 -9.14 -0.64 3.96
CA LEU A 102 -8.57 -1.92 4.43
C LEU A 102 -9.35 -2.50 5.62
N LYS A 103 -9.76 -1.64 6.56
CA LYS A 103 -10.63 -2.05 7.68
C LYS A 103 -12.02 -2.43 7.18
N PHE A 104 -12.59 -1.64 6.27
CA PHE A 104 -13.88 -1.91 5.66
C PHE A 104 -13.92 -3.26 4.92
N PHE A 105 -12.82 -3.66 4.26
CA PHE A 105 -12.69 -4.97 3.61
C PHE A 105 -12.79 -6.09 4.63
N GLU A 106 -12.06 -6.00 5.73
CA GLU A 106 -12.07 -7.00 6.80
C GLU A 106 -13.46 -7.11 7.46
N ASP A 107 -14.06 -5.98 7.83
CA ASP A 107 -15.37 -5.94 8.47
C ASP A 107 -16.46 -6.52 7.53
N THR A 108 -16.41 -6.18 6.23
CA THR A 108 -17.36 -6.68 5.22
C THR A 108 -17.15 -8.16 4.94
N ALA A 109 -15.89 -8.61 4.82
CA ALA A 109 -15.59 -10.02 4.60
C ALA A 109 -16.12 -10.90 5.74
N ASN A 110 -15.94 -10.48 6.98
CA ASN A 110 -16.48 -11.18 8.15
C ASN A 110 -18.02 -11.20 8.14
N ALA A 111 -18.67 -10.08 7.80
CA ALA A 111 -20.12 -9.99 7.79
C ALA A 111 -20.80 -10.84 6.71
N TYR A 112 -20.17 -10.97 5.54
CA TYR A 112 -20.74 -11.66 4.38
C TYR A 112 -20.10 -13.04 4.11
N GLY A 113 -19.11 -13.45 4.89
CA GLY A 113 -18.39 -14.71 4.73
C GLY A 113 -17.56 -14.76 3.45
N LEU A 114 -16.78 -13.70 3.19
CA LEU A 114 -15.83 -13.63 2.08
C LEU A 114 -14.43 -14.02 2.58
N ASP A 115 -13.65 -14.67 1.72
CA ASP A 115 -12.28 -15.06 2.03
C ASP A 115 -11.28 -14.02 1.51
N LEU A 116 -10.45 -13.48 2.40
CA LEU A 116 -9.43 -12.46 2.08
C LEU A 116 -8.00 -13.02 2.06
N THR A 117 -7.82 -14.33 2.21
CA THR A 117 -6.49 -14.92 2.44
C THR A 117 -5.59 -14.90 1.20
N ALA A 118 -4.85 -13.80 1.03
CA ALA A 118 -3.73 -13.72 0.10
C ALA A 118 -2.42 -14.07 0.80
N ILE A 119 -1.92 -15.29 0.62
CA ILE A 119 -0.59 -15.68 1.11
C ILE A 119 0.40 -15.59 -0.07
N SER A 120 1.54 -14.95 0.15
CA SER A 120 2.63 -14.92 -0.84
C SER A 120 3.17 -16.34 -1.06
N ALA A 121 3.58 -16.69 -2.27
CA ALA A 121 4.12 -18.03 -2.59
C ALA A 121 5.29 -18.45 -1.68
N GLU A 122 5.97 -17.50 -1.05
CA GLU A 122 7.08 -17.72 -0.12
C GLU A 122 6.63 -18.10 1.30
N GLU A 123 5.41 -17.75 1.71
CA GLU A 123 4.84 -18.06 3.02
C GLU A 123 3.96 -19.34 3.00
N GLY A 124 3.51 -19.78 1.83
CA GLY A 124 2.74 -21.02 1.64
C GLY A 124 3.57 -22.31 1.66
N GLY A 125 4.89 -22.21 1.85
CA GLY A 125 5.83 -23.34 1.82
C GLY A 125 6.02 -24.06 3.15
N GLU A 126 5.56 -23.52 4.28
CA GLU A 126 5.67 -24.19 5.57
C GLU A 126 4.35 -24.87 5.95
N SER A 127 4.36 -26.19 5.78
CA SER A 127 3.37 -27.13 6.31
C SER A 127 3.00 -26.75 7.76
N LEU A 128 1.77 -26.26 7.97
CA LEU A 128 1.14 -26.24 9.29
C LEU A 128 0.84 -27.67 9.72
N ALA A 129 1.86 -28.34 10.28
CA ALA A 129 1.67 -29.52 11.09
C ALA A 129 1.18 -29.08 12.46
N GLU A 130 -0.07 -29.43 12.75
CA GLU A 130 -0.72 -29.27 14.02
C GLU A 130 0.01 -30.08 15.10
N SER A 131 0.77 -29.42 15.98
CA SER A 131 0.90 -29.69 17.44
C SER A 131 2.16 -29.07 18.04
N GLY A 132 1.99 -28.28 19.11
CA GLY A 132 3.04 -28.09 20.12
C GLY A 132 3.35 -26.64 20.47
N SER A 133 2.91 -26.22 21.66
CA SER A 133 3.36 -25.03 22.36
C SER A 133 4.89 -24.82 22.29
N GLY A 134 5.36 -23.69 21.75
CA GLY A 134 6.76 -23.28 21.88
C GLY A 134 7.23 -22.19 20.91
N ASN A 135 7.50 -21.01 21.49
CA ASN A 135 8.45 -19.97 21.07
C ASN A 135 8.42 -19.39 19.64
N ILE A 136 8.07 -18.10 19.61
CA ILE A 136 8.29 -17.13 18.53
C ILE A 136 9.80 -17.06 18.19
N THR A 137 10.18 -17.47 16.99
CA THR A 137 11.47 -17.14 16.37
C THR A 137 11.29 -15.94 15.45
N THR A 138 11.79 -14.79 15.88
CA THR A 138 12.04 -13.60 15.05
C THR A 138 13.04 -13.94 13.94
N SER A 139 12.66 -13.78 12.68
CA SER A 139 13.60 -13.87 11.56
C SER A 139 14.51 -12.63 11.54
N ALA A 140 15.78 -12.88 11.25
CA ALA A 140 16.88 -11.95 11.37
C ALA A 140 16.77 -10.81 10.35
N GLY A 141 16.42 -9.61 10.83
CA GLY A 141 16.65 -8.37 10.12
C GLY A 141 18.14 -8.05 10.05
N ILE A 142 18.60 -7.77 8.84
CA ILE A 142 19.95 -7.32 8.52
C ILE A 142 20.25 -6.04 9.31
N SER A 143 21.21 -6.16 10.23
CA SER A 143 21.70 -5.10 11.09
C SER A 143 22.71 -4.25 10.33
N THR A 144 22.40 -2.98 10.08
CA THR A 144 23.36 -1.95 9.69
C THR A 144 23.71 -1.11 10.93
N THR A 145 24.72 -1.54 11.68
CA THR A 145 25.35 -0.70 12.70
C THR A 145 26.43 0.16 12.06
N GLY A 146 26.36 1.48 12.30
CA GLY A 146 27.48 2.37 12.05
C GLY A 146 27.20 3.85 12.34
N SER A 147 27.24 4.20 13.65
CA SER A 147 27.87 5.40 14.24
C SER A 147 27.46 6.79 13.70
N GLY A 148 26.98 7.77 14.48
CA GLY A 148 27.29 8.12 15.87
C GLY A 148 27.95 9.50 15.90
N SER A 149 27.18 10.56 16.22
CA SER A 149 27.61 11.77 16.97
C SER A 149 26.58 12.90 16.88
N CYS A 150 25.84 13.11 17.98
CA CYS A 150 25.50 14.45 18.50
C CYS A 150 26.56 14.74 19.60
N PRO A 151 26.90 15.99 20.01
CA PRO A 151 25.94 17.08 20.26
C PRO A 151 26.46 18.52 20.00
N GLY A 152 25.57 19.50 20.13
CA GLY A 152 25.96 20.92 20.17
C GLY A 152 24.82 21.82 20.62
N SER A 153 24.58 21.90 21.93
CA SER A 153 23.87 23.01 22.55
C SER A 153 24.86 24.05 23.08
N THR A 154 24.38 25.28 23.18
CA THR A 154 24.89 26.44 23.96
C THR A 154 25.97 27.33 23.32
N GLY A 155 25.51 28.45 22.76
CA GLY A 155 26.26 29.70 22.71
C GLY A 155 25.92 30.55 23.94
N VAL A 156 26.90 30.74 24.81
CA VAL A 156 26.86 31.55 26.04
C VAL A 156 26.98 33.03 25.68
N ALA A 157 26.02 33.84 26.12
CA ALA A 157 26.13 35.30 26.15
C ALA A 157 26.77 35.74 27.47
N ARG A 158 27.85 36.52 27.36
CA ARG A 158 28.49 37.26 28.45
C ARG A 158 27.61 38.43 28.90
N GLY A 159 27.39 38.55 30.21
CA GLY A 159 26.85 39.74 30.86
C GLY A 159 27.48 39.89 32.25
N ASN A 160 28.08 41.03 32.52
CA ASN A 160 28.96 41.32 33.66
C ASN A 160 28.25 42.30 34.63
N GLN A 161 28.39 42.03 35.93
CA GLN A 161 28.42 42.95 37.09
C GLN A 161 27.15 43.63 37.69
N ASN A 162 27.01 43.36 38.99
CA ASN A 162 26.72 44.24 40.14
C ASN A 162 25.31 44.85 40.35
N ASN A 163 24.56 44.32 41.33
CA ASN A 163 24.28 44.95 42.64
C ASN A 163 23.29 44.11 43.48
N SER A 164 23.59 43.96 44.77
CA SER A 164 22.69 43.45 45.85
C SER A 164 21.86 44.60 46.47
N PRO A 165 21.06 44.38 47.55
CA PRO A 165 20.09 43.32 47.88
C PRO A 165 18.71 43.90 48.33
N ALA A 166 17.69 43.04 48.54
CA ALA A 166 16.93 42.91 49.81
C ALA A 166 15.53 42.23 49.68
N ALA A 167 15.20 41.49 50.74
CA ALA A 167 13.88 41.13 51.30
C ALA A 167 13.12 39.89 50.75
N ASP A 168 13.36 38.76 51.44
CA ASP A 168 12.40 37.95 52.21
C ASP A 168 10.96 37.76 51.68
N ALA A 169 10.62 36.50 51.37
CA ALA A 169 9.41 35.84 51.90
C ALA A 169 9.47 34.32 51.62
N GLU A 170 9.37 33.56 52.69
CA GLU A 170 9.26 32.11 52.75
C GLU A 170 7.92 31.61 52.18
N GLY A 171 7.91 30.40 51.60
CA GLY A 171 6.70 29.73 51.12
C GLY A 171 6.97 28.28 50.76
N GLU A 172 6.26 27.39 51.42
CA GLU A 172 6.55 25.97 51.65
C GLU A 172 6.46 25.04 50.43
N MET A 173 7.16 23.92 50.58
CA MET A 173 7.29 22.78 49.70
C MET A 173 6.17 21.76 50.02
N GLU A 174 5.34 21.37 49.04
CA GLU A 174 4.65 20.08 49.07
C GLU A 174 4.53 19.46 47.66
N GLY A 175 4.81 18.16 47.60
CA GLY A 175 5.22 17.42 46.42
C GLY A 175 4.08 17.00 45.49
N VAL A 176 4.35 17.15 44.19
CA VAL A 176 3.59 16.51 43.12
C VAL A 176 4.31 15.22 42.74
N LYS A 177 3.68 14.07 43.00
CA LYS A 177 4.14 12.76 42.53
C LYS A 177 3.95 12.69 41.02
N ALA A 178 5.05 12.66 40.29
CA ALA A 178 5.08 12.34 38.87
C ALA A 178 4.92 10.82 38.68
N GLU A 179 3.93 10.44 37.88
CA GLU A 179 3.66 9.07 37.47
C GLU A 179 4.61 8.74 36.30
N GLU A 180 5.68 7.98 36.60
CA GLU A 180 6.71 7.60 35.63
C GLU A 180 6.16 6.64 34.57
N HIS A 181 6.27 7.06 33.31
CA HIS A 181 6.19 6.21 32.12
C HIS A 181 7.24 5.09 32.18
N ARG A 182 6.78 3.84 32.34
CA ARG A 182 7.62 2.62 32.34
C ARG A 182 7.99 2.15 30.93
N LEU A 183 8.96 2.81 30.29
CA LEU A 183 9.59 2.28 29.07
C LEU A 183 11.09 2.57 29.08
N CYS A 184 11.86 1.77 29.83
CA CYS A 184 13.25 1.37 29.53
C CYS A 184 13.81 0.55 30.69
N GLY A 185 13.57 -0.75 30.68
CA GLY A 185 14.27 -1.72 31.52
C GLY A 185 14.98 -2.74 30.65
N ALA A 186 16.27 -2.94 30.94
CA ALA A 186 17.18 -3.98 30.44
C ALA A 186 17.85 -3.75 29.06
N GLN A 187 18.99 -3.06 29.06
CA GLN A 187 20.10 -3.39 28.16
C GLN A 187 21.20 -4.02 29.00
N GLY A 188 21.47 -5.29 28.74
CA GLY A 188 22.53 -6.07 29.36
C GLY A 188 23.91 -5.63 28.88
N GLU A 189 24.86 -5.77 29.79
CA GLU A 189 26.24 -5.32 29.73
C GLU A 189 27.03 -5.99 28.59
N CYS A 190 27.68 -5.20 27.73
CA CYS A 190 28.68 -5.69 26.78
C CYS A 190 30.08 -5.63 27.40
N GLN A 191 30.68 -6.79 27.66
CA GLN A 191 32.13 -6.92 27.85
C GLN A 191 32.82 -7.05 26.49
N MET A 192 33.71 -6.09 26.20
CA MET A 192 34.60 -6.07 25.04
C MET A 192 35.87 -6.88 25.32
N GLN A 193 36.38 -7.59 24.31
CA GLN A 193 37.81 -7.92 24.17
C GLN A 193 38.26 -7.79 22.71
N ALA A 194 39.42 -7.16 22.54
CA ALA A 194 39.99 -6.72 21.27
C ALA A 194 40.88 -7.78 20.60
N GLY A 195 41.01 -7.73 19.27
CA GLY A 195 42.13 -8.37 18.55
C GLY A 195 41.85 -8.84 17.12
N SER A 196 42.16 -7.96 16.15
CA SER A 196 42.78 -8.18 14.82
C SER A 196 42.45 -9.39 13.91
N ASP A 197 42.28 -9.02 12.63
CA ASP A 197 42.70 -9.65 11.36
C ASP A 197 41.80 -10.66 10.61
N ILE A 198 41.27 -10.14 9.49
CA ILE A 198 40.98 -10.73 8.16
C ILE A 198 41.02 -12.27 8.06
N CYS A 199 39.88 -12.86 7.67
CA CYS A 199 39.80 -14.26 7.21
C CYS A 199 39.04 -14.38 5.88
N TYR A 200 39.72 -14.92 4.86
CA TYR A 200 39.17 -15.35 3.57
C TYR A 200 38.40 -16.68 3.71
N PRO A 201 37.38 -16.96 2.86
CA PRO A 201 36.62 -18.21 2.92
C PRO A 201 37.42 -19.40 2.36
N PRO A 202 37.40 -20.59 3.00
CA PRO A 202 38.07 -21.77 2.47
C PRO A 202 37.19 -22.55 1.47
N SER A 203 37.77 -22.89 0.32
CA SER A 203 37.27 -23.91 -0.61
C SER A 203 37.80 -25.31 -0.26
N PRO A 204 37.15 -26.40 -0.72
CA PRO A 204 37.09 -27.67 0.00
C PRO A 204 38.29 -28.61 -0.23
N ARG A 205 38.69 -29.35 0.81
CA ARG A 205 39.67 -30.45 0.73
C ARG A 205 38.97 -31.82 0.84
N LYS A 206 39.25 -32.71 -0.12
CA LYS A 206 39.15 -34.19 0.04
C LYS A 206 40.34 -34.69 0.86
N PRO A 207 40.23 -35.82 1.60
CA PRO A 207 40.80 -37.07 1.06
C PRO A 207 40.13 -38.40 1.50
N GLN A 208 40.12 -39.33 0.54
CA GLN A 208 40.43 -40.78 0.53
C GLN A 208 40.16 -41.74 1.71
N GLY A 209 39.64 -42.92 1.32
CA GLY A 209 39.72 -44.23 1.99
C GLY A 209 38.34 -44.70 2.52
N GLY A 210 37.70 -45.78 2.09
CA GLY A 210 38.09 -46.94 1.29
C GLY A 210 37.64 -48.20 2.03
N THR A 211 36.45 -48.74 1.76
CA THR A 211 36.09 -50.15 1.97
C THR A 211 34.86 -50.52 1.13
N ASN A 212 34.99 -51.62 0.39
CA ASN A 212 33.95 -52.26 -0.39
C ASN A 212 32.86 -52.84 0.51
N VAL A 213 31.58 -52.54 0.24
CA VAL A 213 30.46 -53.44 0.59
C VAL A 213 29.46 -53.45 -0.57
N VAL A 214 29.38 -54.64 -1.16
CA VAL A 214 28.45 -55.22 -2.12
C VAL A 214 27.04 -54.57 -2.17
N GLU A 215 26.66 -54.09 -3.35
CA GLU A 215 25.25 -53.81 -3.72
C GLU A 215 24.44 -55.11 -3.73
N ARG A 216 23.31 -55.11 -3.01
CA ARG A 216 22.21 -56.06 -3.18
C ARG A 216 20.94 -55.27 -3.39
N GLU A 217 20.41 -55.32 -4.62
CA GLU A 217 19.00 -55.01 -4.89
C GLU A 217 18.09 -55.96 -4.09
N PRO A 218 16.97 -55.47 -3.54
CA PRO A 218 15.84 -56.30 -3.21
C PRO A 218 14.78 -56.23 -4.31
N SER A 219 14.56 -57.39 -4.91
CA SER A 219 13.48 -57.79 -5.79
C SER A 219 12.06 -57.50 -5.25
N LEU A 220 11.17 -57.04 -6.14
CA LEU A 220 9.71 -56.96 -5.98
C LEU A 220 9.04 -58.34 -5.78
N PRO A 221 8.04 -58.47 -4.90
CA PRO A 221 7.08 -59.56 -4.94
C PRO A 221 5.74 -59.14 -5.60
N PRO A 222 4.98 -60.10 -6.18
CA PRO A 222 3.78 -59.80 -6.97
C PRO A 222 2.50 -59.79 -6.13
N GLY A 223 1.55 -58.93 -6.53
CA GLY A 223 0.10 -59.18 -6.42
C GLY A 223 -0.58 -58.90 -5.07
N GLY A 224 -1.42 -57.86 -5.05
CA GLY A 224 -2.48 -57.69 -4.04
C GLY A 224 -2.99 -56.25 -3.99
N ARG A 225 -4.11 -55.96 -4.65
CA ARG A 225 -4.88 -54.72 -4.43
C ARG A 225 -5.65 -54.85 -3.11
N PRO A 226 -5.58 -53.87 -2.21
CA PRO A 226 -6.73 -53.49 -1.40
C PRO A 226 -7.35 -52.21 -1.99
N ALA A 227 -8.68 -52.19 -2.06
CA ALA A 227 -9.44 -51.00 -2.38
C ALA A 227 -9.20 -49.92 -1.31
N SER A 228 -8.45 -48.87 -1.66
CA SER A 228 -8.38 -47.67 -0.84
C SER A 228 -9.57 -46.78 -1.20
N ALA A 229 -10.40 -46.51 -0.20
CA ALA A 229 -11.44 -45.50 -0.25
C ALA A 229 -10.88 -44.18 -0.77
N ALA A 230 -11.68 -43.49 -1.58
CA ALA A 230 -11.39 -42.15 -2.05
C ALA A 230 -11.12 -41.22 -0.85
N PRO A 231 -10.04 -40.42 -0.86
CA PRO A 231 -9.92 -39.32 0.08
C PRO A 231 -11.09 -38.37 -0.14
N LEU A 232 -11.83 -38.07 0.93
CA LEU A 232 -12.74 -36.93 0.98
C LEU A 232 -11.96 -35.70 0.53
N GLU A 233 -12.41 -35.05 -0.54
CA GLU A 233 -11.90 -33.74 -0.96
C GLU A 233 -12.18 -32.74 0.15
N ARG A 234 -11.24 -32.61 1.08
CA ARG A 234 -11.03 -31.38 1.83
C ARG A 234 -10.62 -30.36 0.79
N GLY A 235 -11.48 -29.37 0.56
CA GLY A 235 -11.15 -28.22 -0.28
C GLY A 235 -9.79 -27.68 0.14
N GLU A 236 -8.83 -27.71 -0.78
CA GLU A 236 -7.55 -27.06 -0.57
C GLU A 236 -7.81 -25.61 -0.19
N PRO A 237 -7.08 -25.04 0.79
CA PRO A 237 -7.17 -23.62 1.07
C PRO A 237 -6.88 -22.87 -0.23
N ILE A 238 -7.77 -21.98 -0.65
CA ILE A 238 -7.57 -21.21 -1.87
C ILE A 238 -6.52 -20.14 -1.55
N TYR A 239 -5.26 -20.44 -1.83
CA TYR A 239 -4.16 -19.51 -1.60
C TYR A 239 -4.16 -18.42 -2.69
N PHE A 240 -4.44 -17.15 -2.34
CA PHE A 240 -4.34 -16.05 -3.30
C PHE A 240 -2.92 -15.46 -3.34
N ALA A 241 -2.04 -16.02 -4.17
CA ALA A 241 -0.83 -15.30 -4.56
C ALA A 241 -1.21 -14.06 -5.40
N ALA A 242 -0.38 -13.01 -5.36
CA ALA A 242 -0.56 -11.85 -6.23
C ALA A 242 -0.54 -12.29 -7.71
N THR A 243 -1.56 -11.90 -8.47
CA THR A 243 -1.55 -12.17 -9.92
C THR A 243 -0.45 -11.37 -10.61
N SER A 244 -0.08 -11.78 -11.83
CA SER A 244 0.88 -11.00 -12.64
C SER A 244 0.44 -9.55 -12.87
N ILE A 245 -0.88 -9.30 -12.94
CA ILE A 245 -1.42 -7.94 -13.08
C ILE A 245 -1.29 -7.17 -11.77
N THR A 246 -1.59 -7.80 -10.64
CA THR A 246 -1.40 -7.19 -9.30
C THR A 246 0.06 -6.82 -9.08
N HIS A 247 0.99 -7.72 -9.41
CA HIS A 247 2.44 -7.42 -9.37
C HIS A 247 2.81 -6.23 -10.27
N ALA A 248 2.32 -6.20 -11.51
CA ALA A 248 2.59 -5.08 -12.42
C ALA A 248 2.02 -3.75 -11.89
N TYR A 249 0.89 -3.79 -11.18
CA TYR A 249 0.32 -2.62 -10.51
C TYR A 249 1.20 -2.11 -9.36
N ILE A 250 1.65 -3.04 -8.51
CA ILE A 250 2.58 -2.75 -7.41
C ILE A 250 3.88 -2.14 -7.96
N ASP A 251 4.43 -2.71 -9.02
CA ASP A 251 5.66 -2.22 -9.65
C ASP A 251 5.46 -0.83 -10.26
N MET A 252 4.32 -0.57 -10.91
CA MET A 252 3.98 0.76 -11.42
C MET A 252 3.94 1.79 -10.29
N PHE A 253 3.32 1.46 -9.16
CA PHE A 253 3.28 2.31 -7.97
C PHE A 253 4.67 2.59 -7.40
N MET A 254 5.53 1.57 -7.29
CA MET A 254 6.89 1.78 -6.81
C MET A 254 7.71 2.63 -7.80
N SER A 255 7.49 2.45 -9.11
CA SER A 255 8.14 3.22 -10.16
C SER A 255 7.71 4.70 -10.15
N ALA A 256 6.40 4.97 -10.10
CA ALA A 256 5.83 6.31 -10.06
C ALA A 256 6.22 7.08 -8.78
N GLY A 257 6.42 6.37 -7.67
CA GLY A 257 6.94 6.95 -6.42
C GLY A 257 8.47 7.17 -6.41
N SER A 258 9.21 6.54 -7.33
CA SER A 258 10.68 6.53 -7.30
C SER A 258 11.31 7.92 -7.46
N THR A 259 12.53 8.13 -6.96
CA THR A 259 13.18 9.45 -6.92
C THR A 259 13.37 10.12 -8.29
N GLY A 260 13.38 9.34 -9.38
CA GLY A 260 13.53 9.85 -10.75
C GLY A 260 12.23 10.40 -11.35
N ILE A 261 11.09 10.16 -10.72
CA ILE A 261 9.77 10.59 -11.19
C ILE A 261 9.31 11.84 -10.44
N SER A 262 8.76 12.81 -11.18
CA SER A 262 8.27 14.05 -10.59
C SER A 262 7.01 13.83 -9.75
N LEU A 263 6.73 14.76 -8.82
CA LEU A 263 5.51 14.71 -8.02
C LEU A 263 4.26 14.77 -8.91
N LEU A 264 4.29 15.58 -9.97
CA LEU A 264 3.16 15.75 -10.89
C LEU A 264 2.82 14.44 -11.62
N GLU A 265 3.83 13.70 -12.08
CA GLU A 265 3.63 12.36 -12.67
C GLU A 265 3.04 11.37 -11.67
N GLY A 266 3.51 11.39 -10.42
CA GLY A 266 2.95 10.57 -9.35
C GLY A 266 1.49 10.92 -9.05
N LEU A 267 1.15 12.20 -8.99
CA LEU A 267 -0.24 12.66 -8.83
C LEU A 267 -1.11 12.28 -10.03
N ALA A 268 -0.54 12.26 -11.25
CA ALA A 268 -1.25 11.77 -12.42
C ALA A 268 -1.59 10.28 -12.31
N VAL A 269 -0.68 9.46 -11.77
CA VAL A 269 -0.96 8.04 -11.47
C VAL A 269 -2.06 7.92 -10.42
N LEU A 270 -1.94 8.62 -9.29
CA LEU A 270 -2.96 8.64 -8.24
C LEU A 270 -4.33 9.02 -8.79
N TRP A 271 -4.45 10.17 -9.43
CA TRP A 271 -5.72 10.61 -10.00
C TRP A 271 -6.28 9.62 -11.02
N ALA A 272 -5.41 9.06 -11.88
CA ALA A 272 -5.83 8.10 -12.91
C ALA A 272 -6.41 6.82 -12.32
N THR A 273 -5.83 6.29 -11.23
CA THR A 273 -6.36 5.11 -10.57
C THR A 273 -7.72 5.40 -9.94
N GLU A 274 -7.85 6.51 -9.21
CA GLU A 274 -9.08 6.89 -8.52
C GLU A 274 -10.23 7.17 -9.50
N VAL A 275 -9.97 7.89 -10.60
CA VAL A 275 -11.00 8.18 -11.60
C VAL A 275 -11.44 6.94 -12.36
N CYS A 276 -10.53 5.97 -12.60
CA CYS A 276 -10.91 4.69 -13.18
C CYS A 276 -11.80 3.90 -12.23
N TYR A 277 -11.46 3.88 -10.94
CA TYR A 277 -12.23 3.17 -9.92
C TYR A 277 -13.63 3.78 -9.74
N LEU A 278 -13.74 5.11 -9.61
CA LEU A 278 -15.01 5.84 -9.54
C LEU A 278 -15.92 5.54 -10.73
N ARG A 279 -15.36 5.58 -11.95
CA ARG A 279 -16.12 5.29 -13.18
C ARG A 279 -16.60 3.83 -13.23
N SER A 280 -15.75 2.90 -12.77
CA SER A 280 -16.06 1.48 -12.71
C SER A 280 -17.24 1.19 -11.79
N TRP A 281 -17.23 1.74 -10.58
CA TRP A 281 -18.29 1.54 -9.61
C TRP A 281 -19.58 2.29 -9.97
N ARG A 282 -19.48 3.43 -10.65
CA ARG A 282 -20.65 4.09 -11.24
C ARG A 282 -21.29 3.27 -12.36
N TYR A 283 -20.47 2.61 -13.17
CA TYR A 283 -20.98 1.67 -14.17
C TYR A 283 -21.71 0.51 -13.51
N ALA A 284 -21.16 -0.11 -12.46
CA ALA A 284 -21.84 -1.13 -11.67
C ALA A 284 -23.16 -0.61 -11.06
N ALA A 285 -23.14 0.57 -10.45
CA ALA A 285 -24.32 1.21 -9.85
C ALA A 285 -25.45 1.47 -10.85
N SER A 286 -25.14 1.63 -12.14
CA SER A 286 -26.16 1.82 -13.18
C SER A 286 -27.09 0.61 -13.34
N PHE A 287 -26.64 -0.59 -12.97
CA PHE A 287 -27.46 -1.81 -13.01
C PHE A 287 -28.33 -2.01 -11.76
N LEU A 288 -27.98 -1.39 -10.62
CA LEU A 288 -28.79 -1.45 -9.41
C LEU A 288 -30.17 -0.84 -9.61
N LYS A 289 -30.24 0.27 -10.36
CA LYS A 289 -31.49 0.98 -10.68
C LYS A 289 -32.45 0.17 -11.55
N LEU A 290 -31.94 -0.86 -12.23
CA LEU A 290 -32.72 -1.70 -13.15
C LEU A 290 -33.35 -2.91 -12.46
N ARG A 291 -32.96 -3.24 -11.22
CA ARG A 291 -33.45 -4.42 -10.49
C ARG A 291 -34.48 -4.05 -9.43
N GLY A 292 -35.58 -4.80 -9.39
CA GLY A 292 -36.40 -4.98 -8.20
C GLY A 292 -36.04 -6.30 -7.51
N GLY A 293 -35.88 -6.31 -6.19
CA GLY A 293 -35.53 -7.52 -5.42
C GLY A 293 -34.78 -7.20 -4.12
N GLN A 294 -34.70 -8.17 -3.20
CA GLN A 294 -33.96 -7.99 -1.93
C GLN A 294 -32.46 -8.22 -2.14
N SER A 295 -31.60 -7.62 -1.31
CA SER A 295 -30.15 -7.78 -1.39
C SER A 295 -29.70 -9.21 -1.04
N GLN A 296 -30.47 -9.89 -0.19
CA GLN A 296 -30.23 -11.30 0.20
C GLN A 296 -30.33 -12.28 -0.97
N ASP A 297 -31.01 -11.89 -2.06
CA ASP A 297 -31.15 -12.71 -3.27
C ASP A 297 -29.92 -12.60 -4.19
N ASP A 298 -28.94 -11.75 -3.87
CA ASP A 298 -27.73 -11.61 -4.68
C ASP A 298 -26.78 -12.78 -4.45
N ALA A 299 -26.05 -13.18 -5.49
CA ALA A 299 -25.15 -14.34 -5.46
C ALA A 299 -23.96 -14.18 -4.48
N ASP A 300 -23.66 -12.95 -4.08
CA ASP A 300 -22.69 -12.59 -3.05
C ASP A 300 -23.32 -12.36 -1.66
N GLY A 301 -24.62 -12.57 -1.51
CA GLY A 301 -25.39 -12.27 -0.31
C GLY A 301 -25.66 -10.79 -0.08
N GLY A 302 -25.47 -9.94 -1.09
CA GLY A 302 -25.75 -8.50 -1.04
C GLY A 302 -24.54 -7.62 -0.72
N ALA A 303 -23.34 -8.20 -0.58
CA ALA A 303 -22.14 -7.46 -0.19
C ALA A 303 -21.82 -6.30 -1.14
N LEU A 304 -21.85 -6.54 -2.46
CA LEU A 304 -21.59 -5.52 -3.47
C LEU A 304 -22.65 -4.43 -3.45
N ARG A 305 -23.92 -4.82 -3.42
CA ARG A 305 -25.04 -3.87 -3.42
C ARG A 305 -25.06 -3.00 -2.17
N ASP A 306 -24.90 -3.60 -1.01
CA ASP A 306 -25.16 -2.95 0.26
C ASP A 306 -23.91 -2.21 0.80
N LYS A 307 -22.72 -2.58 0.34
CA LYS A 307 -21.43 -2.07 0.86
C LYS A 307 -20.54 -1.47 -0.22
N PHE A 308 -20.04 -2.28 -1.15
CA PHE A 308 -18.95 -1.85 -2.05
C PHE A 308 -19.39 -0.82 -3.11
N ILE A 309 -20.47 -1.10 -3.85
CA ILE A 309 -20.97 -0.19 -4.88
C ILE A 309 -21.31 1.20 -4.31
N PRO A 310 -22.10 1.33 -3.22
CA PRO A 310 -22.41 2.66 -2.69
C PRO A 310 -21.18 3.38 -2.11
N ASN A 311 -20.17 2.66 -1.60
CA ASN A 311 -18.94 3.27 -1.09
C ASN A 311 -18.18 4.03 -2.20
N TRP A 312 -17.89 3.37 -3.31
CA TRP A 312 -17.04 3.93 -4.38
C TRP A 312 -17.80 4.56 -5.55
N SER A 313 -19.13 4.60 -5.48
CA SER A 313 -19.96 5.43 -6.37
C SER A 313 -20.57 6.65 -5.65
N SER A 314 -20.17 6.87 -4.39
CA SER A 314 -20.64 7.96 -3.55
C SER A 314 -20.21 9.34 -4.06
N VAL A 315 -20.89 10.37 -3.56
CA VAL A 315 -20.53 11.77 -3.85
C VAL A 315 -19.25 12.12 -3.11
N GLU A 316 -19.08 11.61 -1.88
CA GLU A 316 -17.90 11.83 -1.07
C GLU A 316 -16.62 11.30 -1.74
N PHE A 317 -16.71 10.14 -2.40
CA PHE A 317 -15.59 9.59 -3.18
C PHE A 317 -15.35 10.40 -4.47
N GLU A 318 -16.41 10.83 -5.18
CA GLU A 318 -16.26 11.74 -6.32
C GLU A 318 -15.55 13.04 -5.92
N ASP A 319 -15.99 13.69 -4.85
CA ASP A 319 -15.38 14.92 -4.34
C ASP A 319 -13.90 14.72 -4.01
N PHE A 320 -13.51 13.53 -3.53
CA PHE A 320 -12.11 13.19 -3.32
C PHE A 320 -11.34 13.07 -4.64
N VAL A 321 -11.87 12.35 -5.62
CA VAL A 321 -11.26 12.23 -6.95
C VAL A 321 -11.09 13.59 -7.64
N ASP A 322 -12.11 14.44 -7.55
CA ASP A 322 -12.11 15.78 -8.12
C ASP A 322 -11.05 16.66 -7.46
N ARG A 323 -10.90 16.60 -6.12
CA ARG A 323 -9.81 17.33 -5.43
C ARG A 323 -8.41 16.92 -5.89
N ILE A 324 -8.17 15.63 -6.15
CA ILE A 324 -6.87 15.19 -6.70
C ILE A 324 -6.70 15.78 -8.11
N GLY A 325 -7.76 15.79 -8.91
CA GLY A 325 -7.76 16.37 -10.26
C GLY A 325 -7.46 17.86 -10.27
N ASP A 326 -8.06 18.62 -9.35
CA ASP A 326 -7.82 20.05 -9.20
C ASP A 326 -6.35 20.35 -8.85
N VAL A 327 -5.76 19.60 -7.91
CA VAL A 327 -4.34 19.75 -7.56
C VAL A 327 -3.44 19.38 -8.74
N LEU A 328 -3.76 18.32 -9.47
CA LEU A 328 -3.02 17.89 -10.66
C LEU A 328 -3.04 18.99 -11.74
N ASP A 329 -4.21 19.59 -11.99
CA ASP A 329 -4.37 20.67 -12.97
C ASP A 329 -3.71 21.97 -12.53
N GLU A 330 -3.79 22.32 -11.24
CA GLU A 330 -3.09 23.46 -10.63
C GLU A 330 -1.57 23.34 -10.85
N MET A 331 -0.98 22.23 -10.41
CA MET A 331 0.46 22.00 -10.54
C MET A 331 0.92 21.90 -12.00
N ALA A 332 0.10 21.32 -12.89
CA ALA A 332 0.40 21.31 -14.32
C ALA A 332 0.43 22.74 -14.90
N GLY A 333 -0.48 23.60 -14.46
CA GLY A 333 -0.56 25.01 -14.86
C GLY A 333 0.63 25.87 -14.40
N GLU A 334 1.35 25.43 -13.36
CA GLU A 334 2.56 26.10 -12.85
C GLU A 334 3.83 25.76 -13.64
N THR A 335 3.77 24.79 -14.56
CA THR A 335 4.93 24.38 -15.37
C THR A 335 5.37 25.51 -16.31
N LYS A 336 6.62 25.97 -16.15
CA LYS A 336 7.14 27.11 -16.90
C LYS A 336 7.74 26.68 -18.24
N GLY A 337 7.30 27.34 -19.30
CA GLY A 337 7.80 27.12 -20.66
C GLY A 337 6.94 26.13 -21.43
N SER A 338 6.65 26.46 -22.69
CA SER A 338 5.72 25.66 -23.52
C SER A 338 6.26 24.26 -23.79
N GLU A 339 7.55 24.14 -24.08
CA GLU A 339 8.20 22.85 -24.38
C GLU A 339 8.24 21.93 -23.15
N GLU A 340 8.61 22.47 -21.97
CA GLU A 340 8.60 21.71 -20.72
C GLU A 340 7.18 21.26 -20.34
N ALA A 341 6.19 22.14 -20.51
CA ALA A 341 4.79 21.81 -20.27
C ALA A 341 4.33 20.68 -21.21
N GLU A 342 4.64 20.75 -22.50
CA GLU A 342 4.28 19.69 -23.45
C GLU A 342 4.98 18.36 -23.14
N MET A 343 6.27 18.40 -22.78
CA MET A 343 7.01 17.20 -22.36
C MET A 343 6.41 16.58 -21.10
N MET A 344 6.06 17.41 -20.11
CA MET A 344 5.42 16.96 -18.87
C MET A 344 4.04 16.34 -19.13
N ARG A 345 3.23 16.94 -20.00
CA ARG A 345 1.95 16.35 -20.43
C ARG A 345 2.19 14.99 -21.11
N GLY A 346 3.20 14.89 -21.96
CA GLY A 346 3.61 13.62 -22.59
C GLY A 346 3.92 12.52 -21.56
N ARG A 347 4.72 12.84 -20.54
CA ARG A 347 5.02 11.91 -19.43
C ARG A 347 3.77 11.48 -18.66
N CYS A 348 2.91 12.42 -18.29
CA CYS A 348 1.66 12.11 -17.61
C CYS A 348 0.72 11.23 -18.47
N LEU A 349 0.74 11.40 -19.79
CA LEU A 349 -0.02 10.56 -20.71
C LEU A 349 0.51 9.12 -20.79
N GLU A 350 1.82 8.92 -20.68
CA GLU A 350 2.40 7.58 -20.60
C GLU A 350 1.94 6.84 -19.35
N TRP A 351 1.97 7.51 -18.18
CA TRP A 351 1.41 6.99 -16.95
C TRP A 351 -0.08 6.68 -17.05
N TRP A 352 -0.86 7.61 -17.56
CA TRP A 352 -2.29 7.41 -17.82
C TRP A 352 -2.58 6.16 -18.67
N ARG A 353 -1.82 5.97 -19.75
CA ARG A 353 -1.95 4.78 -20.62
C ARG A 353 -1.63 3.50 -19.87
N GLN A 354 -0.61 3.51 -19.03
CA GLN A 354 -0.23 2.36 -18.22
C GLN A 354 -1.31 2.01 -17.19
N VAL A 355 -1.84 3.00 -16.47
CA VAL A 355 -2.95 2.83 -15.52
C VAL A 355 -4.17 2.23 -16.22
N VAL A 356 -4.63 2.83 -17.31
CA VAL A 356 -5.81 2.33 -18.05
C VAL A 356 -5.59 0.91 -18.57
N TRP A 357 -4.37 0.57 -18.99
CA TRP A 357 -4.04 -0.78 -19.46
C TRP A 357 -4.09 -1.82 -18.32
N LEU A 358 -3.62 -1.46 -17.12
CA LEU A 358 -3.67 -2.31 -15.93
C LEU A 358 -5.10 -2.46 -15.42
N GLU A 359 -5.86 -1.38 -15.32
CA GLU A 359 -7.27 -1.37 -14.90
C GLU A 359 -8.14 -2.30 -15.75
N GLU A 360 -7.95 -2.31 -17.07
CA GLU A 360 -8.64 -3.24 -17.98
C GLU A 360 -8.38 -4.72 -17.65
N ARG A 361 -7.23 -5.05 -17.08
CA ARG A 361 -6.78 -6.42 -16.81
C ARG A 361 -6.89 -6.82 -15.35
N PHE A 362 -7.16 -5.87 -14.47
CA PHE A 362 -7.24 -6.11 -13.03
C PHE A 362 -8.52 -6.86 -12.65
N TRP A 363 -9.61 -6.61 -13.39
CA TRP A 363 -10.87 -7.31 -13.19
C TRP A 363 -10.75 -8.80 -13.54
N PRO A 364 -11.32 -9.71 -12.72
CA PRO A 364 -11.38 -11.13 -13.06
C PRO A 364 -12.05 -11.37 -14.41
N ALA A 365 -11.53 -12.35 -15.16
CA ALA A 365 -12.19 -12.85 -16.35
C ALA A 365 -13.56 -13.43 -15.98
N MET A 366 -14.57 -13.11 -16.79
CA MET A 366 -15.93 -13.63 -16.64
C MET A 366 -16.21 -14.55 -17.82
N ASP A 367 -16.52 -15.82 -17.54
CA ASP A 367 -16.88 -16.83 -18.54
C ASP A 367 -18.31 -16.67 -19.08
#